data_AF-A0ABD0N450-F1
#
_entry.id   AF-A0ABD0N450-F1
#
_cell.length_a   1.000
_cell.length_b   1.000
_cell.length_c   1.000
_cell.angle_alpha   90.00
_cell.angle_beta   90.00
_cell.angle_gamma   90.00
#
_symmetry.space_group_name_H-M   'P 1'
#
loop_
_entity.id
_entity.type
_entity.pdbx_description
1 polymer ?
#
loop_
_entity_poly.entity_id
_entity_poly.type
_entity_poly.pdbx_seq_one_letter_code
_entity_poly.pdbx_strand_id
1 'polypeptide(L)'
;FERIGIYVVMFGGIVRTLMCIMILFIFLLLAFGLAFYALMLHQDEFSSISLALAQTFVMTVGELNYQSTFLNAYENNRMAFPG
;
A
#
# COMPACT_ATOMS: atom_id res chain seq x y z
N PHE A 1 -19.56 -10.13 34.95
CA PHE A 1 -18.16 -10.30 34.50
C PHE A 1 -17.93 -11.60 33.73
N GLU A 2 -18.69 -12.69 33.97
CA GLU A 2 -18.53 -13.96 33.24
C GLU A 2 -18.82 -13.90 31.72
N ARG A 3 -19.81 -13.10 31.28
CA ARG A 3 -20.11 -12.95 29.84
C ARG A 3 -19.01 -12.26 29.03
N ILE A 4 -18.33 -11.26 29.60
CA ILE A 4 -17.28 -10.50 28.89
C ILE A 4 -16.01 -11.35 28.75
N GLY A 5 -15.70 -12.19 29.74
CA GLY A 5 -14.54 -13.08 29.70
C GLY A 5 -14.57 -14.06 28.53
N ILE A 6 -15.74 -14.62 28.21
CA ILE A 6 -15.90 -15.55 27.07
C ILE A 6 -15.77 -14.82 25.73
N TYR A 7 -16.33 -13.60 25.60
CA TYR A 7 -16.18 -12.79 24.39
C TYR A 7 -14.73 -12.39 24.13
N VAL A 8 -13.97 -12.01 25.16
CA VAL A 8 -12.55 -11.67 25.01
C VAL A 8 -11.71 -12.88 24.60
N VAL A 9 -12.02 -14.07 25.10
CA VAL A 9 -11.35 -15.32 24.69
C VAL A 9 -11.68 -15.68 23.23
N MET A 10 -12.95 -15.57 22.82
CA MET A 10 -13.35 -15.82 21.44
C MET A 10 -12.74 -14.78 20.48
N PHE A 11 -12.73 -13.51 20.86
CA PHE A 11 -12.09 -12.44 20.10
C PHE A 11 -10.58 -12.67 19.99
N GLY A 12 -9.91 -13.10 21.06
CA GLY A 12 -8.51 -13.50 21.04
C GLY A 12 -8.21 -14.60 20.04
N GLY A 13 -9.13 -15.57 19.87
CA GLY A 13 -9.04 -16.60 18.84
C GLY A 13 -9.01 -16.02 17.41
N ILE A 14 -9.88 -15.04 17.14
CA ILE A 14 -9.97 -14.35 15.84
C ILE A 14 -8.76 -13.43 15.62
N VAL A 15 -8.34 -12.70 16.67
CA VAL A 15 -7.13 -11.85 16.62
C VAL A 15 -5.90 -12.69 16.34
N ARG A 16 -5.82 -13.93 16.84
CA ARG A 16 -4.70 -14.83 16.59
C ARG A 16 -4.59 -15.23 15.12
N THR A 17 -5.71 -15.57 14.48
CA THR A 17 -5.76 -15.84 13.03
C THR A 17 -5.47 -14.58 12.23
N LEU A 18 -6.03 -13.44 12.62
CA LEU A 18 -5.76 -12.15 11.98
C LEU A 18 -4.29 -11.76 12.09
N MET A 19 -3.63 -11.93 13.23
CA MET A 19 -2.20 -11.67 13.40
C MET A 19 -1.35 -12.50 12.44
N CYS A 20 -1.68 -13.79 12.30
CA CYS A 20 -0.95 -14.68 11.39
C CYS A 20 -1.07 -14.19 9.94
N ILE A 21 -2.27 -13.78 9.53
CA ILE A 21 -2.54 -13.21 8.19
C ILE A 21 -1.86 -11.85 8.04
N MET A 22 -1.86 -11.00 9.07
CA MET A 22 -1.20 -9.69 9.04
C MET A 22 0.30 -9.80 8.80
N ILE A 23 0.96 -10.78 9.42
CA ILE A 23 2.41 -11.01 9.20
C ILE A 23 2.67 -11.43 7.75
N LEU A 24 1.86 -12.34 7.20
CA LEU A 24 1.94 -12.73 5.79
C LEU A 24 1.68 -11.54 4.86
N PHE A 25 0.74 -10.68 5.22
CA PHE A 25 0.39 -9.48 4.47
C PHE A 25 1.52 -8.45 4.47
N ILE A 26 2.23 -8.29 5.59
CA ILE A 26 3.43 -7.42 5.66
C ILE A 26 4.54 -7.94 4.74
N PHE A 27 4.78 -9.26 4.71
CA PHE A 27 5.74 -9.85 3.79
C PHE A 27 5.37 -9.62 2.32
N LEU A 28 4.08 -9.70 2.01
CA LEU A 28 3.55 -9.41 0.68
C LEU A 28 3.73 -7.93 0.32
N LEU A 29 3.38 -7.00 1.22
CA LEU A 29 3.60 -5.56 1.03
C LEU A 29 5.08 -5.21 0.83
N LEU A 30 5.98 -5.85 1.59
CA LEU A 30 7.42 -5.67 1.42
C LEU A 30 7.89 -6.16 0.04
N ALA A 31 7.46 -7.35 -0.39
CA ALA A 31 7.84 -7.91 -1.69
C ALA A 31 7.35 -7.02 -2.84
N PHE A 32 6.09 -6.60 -2.82
CA PHE A 32 5.54 -5.70 -3.84
C PHE A 32 6.15 -4.29 -3.78
N GLY A 33 6.37 -3.74 -2.59
CA GLY A 33 7.02 -2.44 -2.42
C GLY A 33 8.45 -2.42 -2.96
N LEU A 34 9.22 -3.51 -2.76
CA LEU A 34 10.56 -3.64 -3.32
C LEU A 34 10.53 -3.81 -4.84
N ALA A 35 9.57 -4.58 -5.36
CA ALA A 35 9.39 -4.75 -6.80
C ALA A 35 9.05 -3.41 -7.49
N PHE A 36 8.13 -2.63 -6.91
CA PHE A 36 7.79 -1.31 -7.42
C PHE A 36 8.92 -0.30 -7.27
N TYR A 37 9.66 -0.32 -6.15
CA TYR A 37 10.86 0.49 -5.97
C TYR A 37 11.91 0.22 -7.07
N ALA A 38 12.14 -1.05 -7.40
CA ALA A 38 13.06 -1.43 -8.48
C ALA A 38 12.55 -1.03 -9.88
N LEU A 39 11.24 -1.14 -10.12
CA LEU A 39 10.60 -0.79 -11.40
C LEU A 39 10.48 0.72 -11.64
N MET A 40 10.24 1.52 -10.59
CA MET A 40 10.07 2.98 -10.66
C MET A 40 11.33 3.75 -10.23
N LEU A 41 12.51 3.20 -10.51
CA LEU A 41 13.82 3.80 -10.19
C LEU A 41 14.04 5.22 -10.79
N HIS A 42 13.14 5.70 -11.65
CA HIS A 42 13.22 6.98 -12.35
C HIS A 42 12.23 8.05 -11.86
N GLN A 43 11.43 7.76 -10.82
CA GLN A 43 10.43 8.69 -10.27
C GLN A 43 10.81 9.10 -8.84
N ASP A 44 11.03 10.41 -8.61
CA ASP A 44 11.41 10.98 -7.31
C ASP A 44 10.39 10.71 -6.17
N GLU A 45 9.14 10.38 -6.50
CA GLU A 45 8.12 9.96 -5.53
C GLU A 45 8.48 8.65 -4.78
N PHE A 46 9.41 7.84 -5.30
CA PHE A 46 9.82 6.57 -4.67
C PHE A 46 11.18 6.62 -3.96
N SER A 47 11.77 7.81 -3.77
CA SER A 47 13.10 7.99 -3.18
C SER A 47 13.24 7.40 -1.75
N SER A 48 12.12 7.30 -1.01
CA SER A 48 12.09 6.72 0.33
C SER A 48 11.36 5.38 0.36
N ILE A 49 12.02 4.35 0.91
CA ILE A 49 11.45 3.02 1.16
C ILE A 49 10.10 3.09 1.91
N SER A 50 9.95 4.02 2.84
CA SER A 50 8.70 4.24 3.58
C SER A 50 7.57 4.74 2.68
N LEU A 51 7.87 5.59 1.71
CA LEU A 51 6.90 6.16 0.77
C LEU A 51 6.47 5.11 -0.26
N ALA A 52 7.41 4.29 -0.75
CA ALA A 52 7.13 3.15 -1.63
C ALA A 52 6.19 2.13 -0.97
N LEU A 53 6.39 1.83 0.32
CA LEU A 53 5.53 0.94 1.08
C LEU A 53 4.14 1.55 1.32
N ALA A 54 4.07 2.83 1.70
CA ALA A 54 2.81 3.55 1.85
C ALA A 54 2.00 3.60 0.54
N GLN A 55 2.67 3.80 -0.59
CA GLN A 55 2.04 3.84 -1.91
C GLN A 55 1.54 2.44 -2.34
N THR A 56 2.32 1.38 -2.10
CA THR A 56 1.89 -0.01 -2.31
C THR A 56 0.68 -0.37 -1.44
N PHE A 57 0.64 0.14 -0.20
CA PHE A 57 -0.51 -0.03 0.70
C PHE A 57 -1.76 0.68 0.16
N VAL A 58 -1.63 1.94 -0.24
CA VAL A 58 -2.71 2.74 -0.84
C VAL A 58 -3.23 2.10 -2.13
N MET A 59 -2.34 1.57 -2.98
CA MET A 59 -2.72 0.78 -4.16
C MET A 59 -3.49 -0.50 -3.81
N THR A 60 -3.12 -1.19 -2.72
CA THR A 60 -3.81 -2.42 -2.27
C THR A 60 -5.15 -2.13 -1.60
N VAL A 61 -5.26 -1.02 -0.86
CA VAL A 61 -6.51 -0.52 -0.25
C VAL A 61 -7.46 0.02 -1.33
N GLY A 62 -6.93 0.43 -2.49
CA GLY A 62 -7.72 0.90 -3.62
C GLY A 62 -8.04 2.40 -3.61
N GLU A 63 -7.46 3.18 -2.68
CA GLU A 63 -7.45 4.64 -2.75
C GLU A 63 -6.44 5.09 -3.82
N LEU A 64 -6.74 4.80 -5.09
CA LEU A 64 -5.90 5.19 -6.19
C LEU A 64 -5.91 6.72 -6.31
N ASN A 65 -4.92 7.39 -5.73
CA ASN A 65 -4.56 8.77 -6.09
C ASN A 65 -3.87 8.82 -7.47
N TYR A 66 -4.36 8.01 -8.41
CA TYR A 66 -3.93 7.97 -9.80
C TYR A 66 -4.33 9.25 -10.52
N GLN A 67 -5.45 9.87 -10.16
CA GLN A 67 -5.91 11.05 -10.88
C GLN A 67 -4.91 12.21 -10.74
N SER A 68 -4.33 12.47 -9.57
CA SER A 68 -3.36 13.58 -9.44
C SER A 68 -1.96 13.19 -9.92
N THR A 69 -1.42 12.03 -9.54
CA THR A 69 -0.05 11.65 -9.93
C THR A 69 0.03 11.26 -11.40
N PHE A 70 -0.97 10.54 -11.94
CA PHE A 70 -1.00 10.13 -13.34
C PHE A 70 -1.44 11.26 -14.28
N LEU A 71 -2.45 12.11 -13.94
CA LEU A 71 -2.71 13.30 -14.78
C LEU A 71 -1.55 14.27 -14.72
N ASN A 72 -0.94 14.53 -13.56
CA ASN A 72 0.14 15.51 -13.47
C ASN A 72 1.42 15.00 -14.16
N ALA A 73 1.71 13.70 -14.10
CA ALA A 73 2.78 13.08 -14.89
C ALA A 73 2.47 13.05 -16.40
N TYR A 74 1.20 12.87 -16.79
CA TYR A 74 0.77 12.90 -18.19
C TYR A 74 0.72 14.33 -18.77
N GLU A 75 0.25 15.31 -18.00
CA GLU A 75 0.27 16.73 -18.35
C GLU A 75 1.71 17.27 -18.45
N ASN A 76 2.62 16.83 -17.58
CA ASN A 76 4.04 17.21 -17.67
C ASN A 76 4.82 16.50 -18.79
N ASN A 77 4.21 15.56 -19.54
CA ASN A 77 4.88 14.83 -20.65
C ASN A 77 4.14 14.84 -22.00
N ARG A 78 3.31 15.87 -22.29
CA ARG A 78 2.79 16.16 -23.64
C ARG A 78 2.71 17.69 -23.88
N MET A 79 3.76 18.33 -24.41
CA MET A 79 4.01 18.57 -25.85
C MET A 79 3.27 19.79 -26.43
N ALA A 80 4.07 20.76 -26.91
CA ALA A 80 3.63 21.83 -27.80
C ALA A 80 2.88 21.25 -29.00
N PHE A 81 1.68 21.76 -29.25
CA PHE A 81 0.97 21.53 -30.50
C PHE A 81 1.87 21.96 -31.68
N PRO A 82 2.19 21.10 -32.66
CA PRO A 82 2.52 21.60 -33.98
C PRO A 82 1.21 22.13 -34.59
N GLY A 83 1.18 23.44 -34.82
CA GLY A 83 0.17 24.08 -35.66
C GLY A 83 0.39 23.80 -37.15
#